data_AF-A0A820ISX8-F1
#
_entry.id   AF-A0A820ISX8-F1
#
_cell.length_a   1.000
_cell.length_b   1.000
_cell.length_c   1.000
_cell.angle_alpha   90.00
_cell.angle_beta   90.00
_cell.angle_gamma   90.00
#
_symmetry.space_group_name_H-M   'P 1'
#
loop_
_entity.id
_entity.type
_entity.pdbx_description
1 polymer ?
#
loop_
_entity_poly.entity_id
_entity_poly.type
_entity_poly.pdbx_seq_one_letter_code
_entity_poly.pdbx_strand_id
1 'polypeptide(L)'
;MVAGYETTSTALAYLTYVLATRPEIQDKLIEEINQYNWNNKNIEEDYETAMNLSYLDLFIREVLRMYPVTIKAVIRECNKTTTICGHTIEK
;
A
#
# COMPACT_ATOMS: atom_id res chain seq x y z
N MET A 1 -0.39 18.25 10.57
CA MET A 1 -0.21 17.30 9.46
C MET A 1 0.53 16.08 10.00
N VAL A 2 -0.17 14.99 10.37
CA VAL A 2 0.44 13.78 10.96
C VAL A 2 -0.04 12.53 10.20
N ALA A 3 -1.36 12.42 10.02
CA ALA A 3 -2.04 11.26 9.43
C ALA A 3 -1.67 10.87 7.98
N GLY A 4 -0.97 11.73 7.23
CA GLY A 4 -0.52 11.43 5.86
C GLY A 4 1.00 11.50 5.66
N TYR A 5 1.74 12.09 6.60
CA TYR A 5 3.19 12.19 6.49
C TYR A 5 3.86 10.95 7.09
N GLU A 6 3.55 10.66 8.36
CA GLU A 6 4.20 9.58 9.10
C GLU A 6 3.85 8.19 8.57
N THR A 7 2.58 7.99 8.19
CA THR A 7 2.08 6.74 7.61
C THR A 7 2.73 6.46 6.26
N THR A 8 2.76 7.45 5.37
CA THR A 8 3.34 7.33 4.03
C THR A 8 4.85 7.19 4.07
N SER A 9 5.56 7.96 4.91
CA SER A 9 7.01 7.86 5.04
C SER A 9 7.44 6.50 5.59
N THR A 10 6.71 5.97 6.57
CA THR A 10 6.95 4.63 7.11
C THR A 10 6.67 3.54 6.07
N ALA A 11 5.61 3.69 5.26
CA ALA A 11 5.32 2.75 4.17
C ALA A 11 6.47 2.70 3.15
N LEU A 12 6.94 3.86 2.70
CA LEU A 12 8.07 3.96 1.78
C LEU A 12 9.38 3.38 2.37
N ALA A 13 9.62 3.56 3.67
CA ALA A 13 10.76 2.95 4.34
C ALA A 13 10.70 1.42 4.30
N TYR A 14 9.54 0.82 4.55
CA TYR A 14 9.38 -0.64 4.44
C TYR A 14 9.47 -1.15 3.00
N LEU A 15 8.87 -0.44 2.04
CA LEU A 15 8.96 -0.79 0.62
C LEU A 15 10.42 -0.83 0.16
N THR A 16 11.19 0.22 0.46
CA THR A 16 12.61 0.30 0.09
C THR A 16 13.47 -0.73 0.82
N TYR A 17 13.18 -1.01 2.09
CA TYR A 17 13.83 -2.10 2.84
C TYR A 17 13.61 -3.47 2.20
N VAL A 18 12.38 -3.79 1.79
CA VAL A 18 12.05 -5.06 1.13
C VAL A 18 12.78 -5.17 -0.21
N LEU A 19 12.80 -4.10 -1.02
CA LEU A 19 13.54 -4.10 -2.28
C LEU A 19 15.04 -4.31 -2.05
N ALA A 20 15.63 -3.63 -1.06
CA ALA A 20 17.05 -3.75 -0.76
C ALA A 20 17.47 -5.13 -0.23
N THR A 21 16.54 -5.86 0.40
CA THR A 21 16.81 -7.20 0.97
C THR A 21 16.39 -8.35 0.06
N ARG A 22 15.63 -8.08 -1.01
CA ARG A 22 15.09 -9.07 -1.95
C ARG A 22 15.33 -8.63 -3.40
N PRO A 23 16.58 -8.75 -3.89
CA PRO A 23 16.95 -8.31 -5.24
C PRO A 23 16.11 -8.98 -6.33
N GLU A 24 15.67 -10.22 -6.13
CA GLU A 24 14.81 -10.92 -7.08
C GLU A 24 13.43 -10.27 -7.27
N ILE A 25 12.89 -9.64 -6.22
CA ILE A 25 11.63 -8.90 -6.30
C ILE A 25 11.87 -7.56 -6.99
N GLN A 26 13.00 -6.91 -6.67
CA GLN A 26 13.40 -5.65 -7.29
C GLN A 26 13.58 -5.81 -8.81
N ASP A 27 14.31 -6.85 -9.25
CA ASP A 27 14.55 -7.12 -10.67
C ASP A 27 13.25 -7.36 -11.42
N LYS A 28 12.33 -8.13 -10.84
CA LYS A 28 11.01 -8.40 -11.43
C LYS A 28 10.14 -7.14 -11.54
N LEU A 29 10.23 -6.25 -10.56
CA LEU A 29 9.49 -4.97 -10.57
C LEU A 29 10.07 -4.01 -11.62
N ILE A 30 11.39 -3.97 -11.74
CA ILE A 30 12.08 -3.24 -12.81
C ILE A 30 11.73 -3.82 -14.19
N GLU A 31 11.60 -5.14 -14.31
CA GLU A 31 11.18 -5.78 -15.55
C GLU A 31 9.76 -5.35 -15.95
N GLU A 32 8.79 -5.36 -15.02
CA GLU A 32 7.43 -4.87 -15.30
C GLU A 32 7.46 -3.41 -15.75
N ILE A 33 8.21 -2.56 -15.04
CA ILE A 33 8.37 -1.15 -15.40
C ILE A 33 8.95 -1.05 -16.81
N ASN A 34 10.05 -1.74 -17.12
CA ASN A 34 10.70 -1.66 -18.43
C ASN A 34 9.87 -2.22 -19.59
N GLN A 35 8.99 -3.20 -19.32
CA GLN A 35 8.04 -3.70 -20.31
C GLN A 35 6.96 -2.68 -20.66
N TYR A 36 6.73 -1.70 -19.79
CA TYR A 36 5.87 -0.58 -20.09
C TYR A 36 6.50 0.30 -21.19
N ASN A 37 5.72 0.69 -22.19
CA ASN A 37 6.25 1.34 -23.39
C ASN A 37 6.54 2.85 -23.17
N TRP A 38 7.51 3.19 -22.33
CA TRP A 38 7.91 4.57 -22.00
C TRP A 38 8.29 5.42 -23.21
N ASN A 39 8.64 4.81 -24.34
CA ASN A 39 9.03 5.50 -25.58
C ASN A 39 7.83 5.94 -26.45
N ASN A 40 6.61 5.56 -26.07
CA ASN A 40 5.43 6.04 -26.76
C ASN A 40 5.20 7.52 -26.39
N LYS A 41 5.35 8.43 -27.36
CA LYS A 41 5.26 9.90 -27.15
C LYS A 41 3.92 10.39 -26.57
N ASN A 42 2.92 9.51 -26.42
CA ASN A 42 1.62 9.79 -25.82
C ASN A 42 1.48 9.26 -24.38
N ILE A 43 2.51 8.58 -23.85
CA ILE A 43 2.55 8.14 -22.47
C ILE A 43 3.37 9.18 -21.72
N GLU A 44 2.70 10.19 -21.18
CA GLU A 44 3.28 10.96 -20.10
C GLU A 44 3.47 10.01 -18.89
N GLU A 45 4.42 10.33 -18.01
CA GLU A 45 4.54 9.71 -16.68
C GLU A 45 3.31 10.09 -15.84
N ASP A 46 2.15 9.61 -16.27
CA ASP A 46 0.84 9.97 -15.76
C ASP A 46 0.47 9.02 -14.61
N TYR A 47 -0.34 9.53 -13.71
CA TYR A 47 -0.86 8.78 -12.56
C TYR A 47 -1.60 7.50 -13.00
N GLU A 48 -2.32 7.57 -14.13
CA GLU A 48 -2.99 6.43 -14.75
C GLU A 48 -2.01 5.33 -15.20
N THR A 49 -0.84 5.71 -15.73
CA THR A 49 0.22 4.77 -16.09
C THR A 49 0.70 3.99 -14.87
N ALA A 50 0.96 4.69 -13.75
CA ALA A 50 1.40 4.04 -12.51
C ALA A 50 0.33 3.11 -11.92
N MET A 51 -0.95 3.46 -12.05
CA MET A 51 -2.07 2.60 -11.61
C MET A 51 -2.22 1.31 -12.44
N ASN A 52 -1.69 1.26 -13.66
CA ASN A 52 -1.77 0.08 -14.52
C ASN A 52 -0.63 -0.95 -14.29
N LEU A 53 0.35 -0.64 -13.44
CA LEU A 53 1.43 -1.56 -13.08
C LEU A 53 0.93 -2.58 -12.04
N SER A 54 0.51 -3.75 -12.52
CA SER A 54 -0.20 -4.75 -11.73
C SER A 54 0.69 -5.39 -10.65
N TYR A 55 1.94 -5.68 -10.97
CA TYR A 55 2.91 -6.25 -10.04
C TYR A 55 3.36 -5.23 -9.01
N LEU A 56 3.52 -3.95 -9.39
CA LEU A 56 3.74 -2.86 -8.44
C LEU A 56 2.61 -2.75 -7.40
N ASP A 57 1.33 -2.80 -7.81
CA ASP A 57 0.20 -2.77 -6.87
C ASP A 57 0.21 -4.00 -5.94
N LEU A 58 0.45 -5.20 -6.48
CA LEU A 58 0.57 -6.41 -5.68
C LEU A 58 1.73 -6.33 -4.68
N PHE A 59 2.87 -5.79 -5.09
CA PHE A 59 4.02 -5.58 -4.23
C PHE A 59 3.71 -4.64 -3.07
N ILE A 60 3.11 -3.47 -3.36
CA ILE A 60 2.74 -2.50 -2.32
C ILE A 60 1.77 -3.14 -1.31
N ARG A 61 0.75 -3.86 -1.80
CA ARG A 61 -0.21 -4.56 -0.94
C ARG A 61 0.45 -5.60 -0.05
N GLU A 62 1.38 -6.39 -0.59
CA GLU A 62 2.04 -7.45 0.17
C GLU A 62 2.99 -6.88 1.23
N VAL A 63 3.70 -5.80 0.91
CA VAL A 63 4.54 -5.10 1.89
C VAL A 63 3.68 -4.50 3.00
N LEU A 64 2.55 -3.85 2.68
CA LEU A 64 1.65 -3.30 3.71
C LEU A 64 0.93 -4.38 4.52
N ARG A 65 0.70 -5.57 3.95
CA ARG A 65 0.19 -6.74 4.67
C ARG A 65 1.21 -7.27 5.68
N MET A 66 2.49 -7.31 5.32
CA MET A 66 3.58 -7.79 6.18
C MET A 66 4.01 -6.73 7.21
N TYR A 67 4.05 -5.47 6.80
CA TYR A 67 4.44 -4.30 7.58
C TYR A 67 3.30 -3.28 7.62
N PRO A 68 2.24 -3.55 8.41
CA PRO A 68 1.12 -2.63 8.54
C PRO A 68 1.58 -1.33 9.23
N VAL A 69 1.51 -0.21 8.50
CA VAL A 69 1.90 1.12 9.02
C VAL A 69 0.89 1.72 9.99
N THR A 70 -0.32 1.14 10.09
CA THR A 70 -1.40 1.67 10.92
C THR A 70 -2.07 0.55 11.72
N ILE A 71 -1.36 0.01 12.70
CA ILE A 71 -1.82 -1.15 13.51
C ILE A 71 -2.99 -0.79 14.45
N LYS A 72 -3.20 0.50 14.76
CA LYS A 72 -4.25 0.99 15.67
C LYS A 72 -5.07 2.13 15.08
N ALA A 73 -5.36 2.08 13.78
CA ALA A 73 -5.76 3.27 13.03
C ALA A 73 -7.03 3.98 13.53
N VAL A 74 -8.02 3.26 14.09
CA VAL A 74 -9.24 3.92 14.60
C VAL A 74 -9.87 3.06 15.70
N ILE A 75 -9.83 3.52 16.94
CA ILE A 75 -10.71 2.95 17.98
C ILE A 75 -12.14 3.31 17.59
N ARG A 76 -12.98 2.29 17.42
CA ARG A 76 -14.39 2.47 17.11
C ARG A 76 -15.17 2.33 18.40
N GLU A 77 -16.13 3.22 18.60
CA GLU A 77 -17.13 3.13 19.67
C GLU A 77 -18.53 2.95 19.06
N CYS A 78 -19.43 2.31 19.80
CA CYS A 78 -20.79 2.08 19.33
C CYS A 78 -21.61 3.37 19.50
N ASN A 79 -22.10 3.92 18.39
CA ASN A 79 -22.97 5.11 18.44
C ASN A 79 -24.32 4.86 19.15
N LYS A 80 -24.71 3.59 19.31
CA LYS A 80 -25.89 3.09 20.00
C LYS A 80 -25.65 1.66 20.51
N THR A 81 -26.31 1.26 21.59
CA THR A 81 -26.29 -0.12 22.08
C THR A 81 -26.71 -1.07 20.97
N THR A 82 -25.88 -2.07 20.68
CA THR A 82 -26.10 -3.00 19.57
C THR A 82 -25.67 -4.41 19.95
N THR A 83 -26.31 -5.41 19.37
CA THR A 83 -25.92 -6.81 19.55
C THR A 83 -25.14 -7.28 18.33
N ILE A 84 -23.88 -7.68 18.51
CA ILE A 84 -23.03 -8.27 17.47
C ILE A 84 -22.63 -9.66 17.92
N CYS A 85 -22.86 -10.66 17.07
CA CYS A 85 -22.53 -12.07 17.35
C CYS A 85 -23.08 -12.57 18.70
N GLY A 86 -24.25 -12.08 19.13
CA GLY A 86 -24.88 -12.45 20.40
C GLY A 86 -24.35 -11.71 21.64
N HIS A 87 -23.36 -10.82 21.47
CA HIS A 87 -22.86 -9.96 22.55
C HIS A 87 -23.47 -8.56 22.44
N THR A 88 -24.04 -8.08 23.55
CA THR A 88 -24.52 -6.69 23.67
C THR A 88 -23.34 -5.76 23.96
N ILE A 89 -23.12 -4.80 23.08
CA ILE A 89 -22.13 -3.73 23.25
C ILE A 89 -22.91 -2.46 23.54
N GLU A 90 -22.73 -1.91 24.74
CA GLU A 90 -23.32 -0.65 25.15
C GLU A 90 -22.64 0.54 24.46
N LYS A 91 -23.36 1.66 24.42
CA LYS A 91 -22.78 2.94 24.01
C LYS A 91 -21.83 3.48 25.06
#